data_AF-A0A2D7WR75-F1
#
_entry.id   AF-A0A2D7WR75-F1
#
_cell.length_a   1.000
_cell.length_b   1.000
_cell.length_c   1.000
_cell.angle_alpha   90.00
_cell.angle_beta   90.00
_cell.angle_gamma   90.00
#
_symmetry.space_group_name_H-M   'P 1'
#
loop_
_entity.id
_entity.type
_entity.pdbx_description
1 polymer ?
#
loop_
_entity_poly.entity_id
_entity_poly.type
_entity_poly.pdbx_seq_one_letter_code
_entity_poly.pdbx_strand_id
1 'polypeptide(L)'
;MDIHGLRLVFVEIILAACVAVQALEASSKDRFKVAKIPSKIQCSLKLSEFYQKRVVIGGFSIVGSSKVSDFALKEAAYLIDKMTAKYPEYLQKLTENKVRFSIMARDEFTTDIPEHSDMSPAIFWDKRARGLGATRARPSVSCGEENLLAIEGDPYARENILIHEFAHALHAMAINDLDPTFQSRLDRCFKLAIEEKIWEGTYAASNPAEYFAEGVQSWYECNRANDREHGSIDTREEVQKYDPRLANLIIEKFGEDSWKYIHISKRISKEAHLEGLDPAKEKPFVWPARLLDWHKKFEQGKVSLAPEGAEPVITLNHGKDIKSEYSRKRCEFFFHNLSGQTIQIHWIDFNGEISQARTLRHKDHTRIQSFTGHCWRIKSLNESSPSKTKFYQLPDAKHAKLSLLKL
;
A
#
# COMPACT_ATOMS: atom_id res chain seq x y z
N MET A 1 -49.98 28.83 -39.26
CA MET A 1 -48.91 28.14 -38.51
C MET A 1 -48.11 27.34 -39.51
N ASP A 2 -46.84 27.69 -39.68
CA ASP A 2 -45.99 27.14 -40.74
C ASP A 2 -45.48 25.75 -40.35
N ILE A 3 -46.07 24.73 -40.98
CA ILE A 3 -45.83 23.31 -40.67
C ILE A 3 -44.45 22.85 -41.18
N HIS A 4 -43.83 23.60 -42.10
CA HIS A 4 -42.50 23.27 -42.64
C HIS A 4 -41.37 23.65 -41.68
N GLY A 5 -41.47 24.79 -40.99
CA GLY A 5 -40.49 25.21 -39.99
C GLY A 5 -40.41 24.28 -38.78
N LEU A 6 -41.56 23.75 -38.32
CA LEU A 6 -41.58 22.78 -37.22
C LEU A 6 -40.95 21.43 -37.58
N ARG A 7 -41.10 20.96 -38.83
CA ARG A 7 -40.51 19.69 -39.29
C ARG A 7 -38.99 19.75 -39.40
N LEU A 8 -38.42 20.88 -39.84
CA LEU A 8 -36.97 21.03 -39.95
C LEU A 8 -36.30 21.03 -38.56
N VAL A 9 -36.87 21.77 -37.61
CA VAL A 9 -36.36 21.86 -36.23
C VAL A 9 -36.45 20.51 -35.51
N PHE A 10 -37.52 19.74 -35.72
CA PHE A 10 -37.63 18.38 -35.16
C PHE A 10 -36.60 17.41 -35.74
N VAL A 11 -36.31 17.48 -37.04
CA VAL A 11 -35.29 16.62 -37.67
C VAL A 11 -33.89 16.99 -37.18
N GLU A 12 -33.56 18.27 -37.03
CA GLU A 12 -32.26 18.73 -36.50
C GLU A 12 -32.06 18.34 -35.03
N ILE A 13 -33.10 18.42 -34.18
CA ILE A 13 -33.04 17.99 -32.78
C ILE A 13 -32.85 16.47 -32.69
N ILE A 14 -33.54 15.69 -33.53
CA ILE A 14 -33.37 14.22 -33.56
C ILE A 14 -31.97 13.85 -34.07
N LEU A 15 -31.45 14.54 -35.08
CA LEU A 15 -30.10 14.31 -35.60
C LEU A 15 -29.02 14.64 -34.54
N ALA A 16 -29.17 15.76 -33.84
CA ALA A 16 -28.27 16.18 -32.77
C ALA A 16 -28.32 15.22 -31.57
N ALA A 17 -29.51 14.73 -31.21
CA ALA A 17 -29.68 13.71 -30.17
C ALA A 17 -29.06 12.37 -30.60
N CYS A 18 -29.25 11.93 -31.85
CA CYS A 18 -28.62 10.71 -32.38
C CYS A 18 -27.09 10.81 -32.42
N VAL A 19 -26.53 11.96 -32.79
CA VAL A 19 -25.07 12.20 -32.77
C VAL A 19 -24.54 12.24 -31.33
N ALA A 20 -25.27 12.85 -30.40
CA ALA A 20 -24.89 12.86 -28.98
C ALA A 20 -24.94 11.45 -28.35
N VAL A 21 -25.94 10.64 -28.71
CA VAL A 21 -26.07 9.24 -28.27
C VAL A 21 -24.96 8.38 -28.89
N GLN A 22 -24.67 8.53 -30.19
CA GLN A 22 -23.56 7.82 -30.84
C GLN A 22 -22.19 8.24 -30.30
N ALA A 23 -22.00 9.50 -29.92
CA ALA A 23 -20.77 9.98 -29.26
C ALA A 23 -20.62 9.43 -27.83
N LEU A 24 -21.73 9.31 -27.08
CA LEU A 24 -21.74 8.67 -25.76
C LEU A 24 -21.48 7.15 -25.86
N GLU A 25 -22.05 6.47 -26.86
CA GLU A 25 -21.84 5.03 -27.11
C GLU A 25 -20.44 4.73 -27.65
N ALA A 26 -19.89 5.57 -28.53
CA ALA A 26 -18.50 5.47 -28.96
C ALA A 26 -17.52 5.75 -27.80
N SER A 27 -17.86 6.69 -26.91
CA SER A 27 -17.11 6.97 -25.69
C SER A 27 -17.16 5.82 -24.67
N SER A 28 -18.18 4.96 -24.69
CA SER A 28 -18.30 3.84 -23.74
C SER A 28 -17.51 2.60 -24.19
N LYS A 29 -17.49 2.27 -25.49
CA LYS A 29 -16.74 1.12 -26.03
C LYS A 29 -15.22 1.31 -26.02
N ASP A 30 -14.72 2.55 -26.12
CA ASP A 30 -13.29 2.86 -26.10
C ASP A 30 -12.78 3.33 -24.72
N ARG A 31 -13.62 3.30 -23.67
CA ARG A 31 -13.33 3.92 -22.35
C ARG A 31 -12.07 3.37 -21.67
N PHE A 32 -11.81 2.06 -21.79
CA PHE A 32 -10.64 1.40 -21.20
C PHE A 32 -9.70 0.84 -22.28
N LYS A 33 -9.54 1.59 -23.37
CA LYS A 33 -8.67 1.18 -24.48
C LYS A 33 -7.20 1.10 -24.03
N VAL A 34 -6.60 -0.08 -24.22
CA VAL A 34 -5.17 -0.29 -24.04
C VAL A 34 -4.44 0.22 -25.28
N ALA A 35 -3.43 1.06 -25.07
CA ALA A 35 -2.61 1.62 -26.14
C ALA A 35 -1.14 1.69 -25.75
N LYS A 36 -0.27 1.95 -26.74
CA LYS A 36 1.13 2.32 -26.48
C LYS A 36 1.19 3.68 -25.80
N ILE A 37 2.26 3.91 -25.05
CA ILE A 37 2.50 5.19 -24.36
C ILE A 37 2.96 6.24 -25.38
N PRO A 38 2.24 7.37 -25.56
CA PRO A 38 2.71 8.44 -26.43
C PRO A 38 4.00 9.06 -25.88
N SER A 39 4.98 9.38 -26.73
CA SER A 39 6.28 9.95 -26.30
C SER A 39 6.12 11.22 -25.45
N LYS A 40 5.11 12.05 -25.72
CA LYS A 40 4.80 13.23 -24.91
C LYS A 40 4.46 12.87 -23.46
N ILE A 41 3.72 11.79 -23.23
CA ILE A 41 3.36 11.28 -21.90
C ILE A 41 4.57 10.65 -21.23
N GLN A 42 5.34 9.86 -21.98
CA GLN A 42 6.58 9.26 -21.47
C GLN A 42 7.53 10.34 -20.93
N CYS A 43 7.75 11.42 -21.69
CA CYS A 43 8.56 12.56 -21.25
C CYS A 43 7.94 13.32 -20.06
N SER A 44 6.62 13.60 -20.09
CA SER A 44 5.98 14.45 -19.08
C SER A 44 5.89 13.81 -17.69
N LEU A 45 5.81 12.47 -17.66
CA LEU A 45 5.79 11.65 -16.44
C LEU A 45 7.16 11.02 -16.12
N LYS A 46 8.16 11.21 -17.00
CA LYS A 46 9.49 10.57 -16.94
C LYS A 46 9.40 9.04 -16.79
N LEU A 47 8.54 8.43 -17.59
CA LEU A 47 8.34 6.97 -17.56
C LEU A 47 9.52 6.25 -18.20
N SER A 48 10.01 5.21 -17.53
CA SER A 48 10.97 4.25 -18.08
C SER A 48 10.40 3.54 -19.33
N GLU A 49 11.28 3.11 -20.24
CA GLU A 49 10.93 2.24 -21.38
C GLU A 49 10.39 0.86 -20.96
N PHE A 50 10.54 0.51 -19.68
CA PHE A 50 9.85 -0.64 -19.08
C PHE A 50 8.35 -0.62 -19.36
N TYR A 51 7.71 0.56 -19.25
CA TYR A 51 6.29 0.72 -19.49
C TYR A 51 5.99 0.79 -20.98
N GLN A 52 5.18 -0.15 -21.48
CA GLN A 52 4.88 -0.28 -22.92
C GLN A 52 3.37 -0.21 -23.21
N LYS A 53 2.54 -0.46 -22.20
CA LYS A 53 1.08 -0.43 -22.29
C LYS A 53 0.52 0.64 -21.36
N ARG A 54 -0.59 1.26 -21.78
CA ARG A 54 -1.29 2.28 -21.00
C ARG A 54 -2.80 2.28 -21.25
N VAL A 55 -3.55 2.53 -20.19
CA VAL A 55 -4.96 2.95 -20.20
C VAL A 55 -5.06 4.31 -19.53
N VAL A 56 -6.06 5.12 -19.93
CA VAL A 56 -6.32 6.44 -19.35
C VAL A 56 -7.74 6.56 -18.89
N ILE A 57 -7.91 7.13 -17.71
CA ILE A 57 -9.20 7.55 -17.15
C ILE A 57 -9.04 8.94 -16.54
N GLY A 58 -9.92 9.90 -16.89
CA GLY A 58 -9.85 11.26 -16.34
C GLY A 58 -8.48 11.95 -16.46
N GLY A 59 -7.67 11.60 -17.47
CA GLY A 59 -6.29 12.08 -17.63
C GLY A 59 -5.21 11.30 -16.86
N PHE A 60 -5.61 10.52 -15.85
CA PHE A 60 -4.72 9.68 -15.04
C PHE A 60 -4.24 8.46 -15.83
N SER A 61 -2.96 8.10 -15.64
CA SER A 61 -2.30 7.04 -16.41
C SER A 61 -2.17 5.76 -15.61
N ILE A 62 -2.68 4.68 -16.19
CA ILE A 62 -2.48 3.31 -15.71
C ILE A 62 -1.52 2.65 -16.70
N VAL A 63 -0.41 2.12 -16.21
CA VAL A 63 0.72 1.67 -17.03
C VAL A 63 1.15 0.27 -16.64
N GLY A 64 1.74 -0.44 -17.60
CA GLY A 64 2.29 -1.77 -17.39
C GLY A 64 3.35 -2.09 -18.43
N SER A 65 4.15 -3.13 -18.16
CA SER A 65 5.08 -3.66 -19.15
C SER A 65 4.33 -4.31 -20.31
N SER A 66 5.07 -4.82 -21.31
CA SER A 66 4.46 -5.62 -22.38
C SER A 66 3.90 -6.95 -21.90
N LYS A 67 4.32 -7.45 -20.73
CA LYS A 67 3.86 -8.71 -20.14
C LYS A 67 2.51 -8.61 -19.45
N VAL A 68 2.18 -7.43 -18.93
CA VAL A 68 0.92 -7.19 -18.20
C VAL A 68 -0.28 -7.47 -19.10
N SER A 69 -1.27 -8.17 -18.56
CA SER A 69 -2.53 -8.45 -19.24
C SER A 69 -3.30 -7.17 -19.56
N ASP A 70 -3.82 -7.07 -20.79
CA ASP A 70 -4.71 -5.98 -21.18
C ASP A 70 -5.98 -5.94 -20.32
N PHE A 71 -6.45 -7.11 -19.85
CA PHE A 71 -7.56 -7.19 -18.91
C PHE A 71 -7.21 -6.58 -17.56
N ALA A 72 -5.99 -6.73 -17.07
CA ALA A 72 -5.56 -6.15 -15.80
C ALA A 72 -5.55 -4.61 -15.88
N LEU A 73 -5.04 -4.04 -16.97
CA LEU A 73 -5.06 -2.58 -17.20
C LEU A 73 -6.49 -2.03 -17.26
N LYS A 74 -7.39 -2.74 -17.95
CA LYS A 74 -8.81 -2.40 -18.04
C LYS A 74 -9.50 -2.50 -16.69
N GLU A 75 -9.20 -3.54 -15.94
CA GLU A 75 -9.79 -3.78 -14.63
C GLU A 75 -9.34 -2.73 -13.62
N ALA A 76 -8.05 -2.39 -13.57
CA ALA A 76 -7.57 -1.28 -12.76
C ALA A 76 -8.26 0.03 -13.12
N ALA A 77 -8.47 0.29 -14.43
CA ALA A 77 -9.18 1.47 -14.89
C ALA A 77 -10.64 1.51 -14.42
N TYR A 78 -11.35 0.38 -14.49
CA TYR A 78 -12.69 0.25 -13.95
C TYR A 78 -12.74 0.56 -12.45
N LEU A 79 -11.86 -0.05 -11.65
CA LEU A 79 -11.87 0.12 -10.19
C LEU A 79 -11.55 1.55 -9.78
N ILE A 80 -10.52 2.16 -10.37
CA ILE A 80 -10.14 3.54 -10.06
C ILE A 80 -11.26 4.50 -10.48
N ASP A 81 -11.87 4.29 -11.65
CA ASP A 81 -13.02 5.07 -12.10
C ASP A 81 -14.19 5.00 -11.12
N LYS A 82 -14.49 3.81 -10.56
CA LYS A 82 -15.51 3.65 -9.50
C LYS A 82 -15.14 4.38 -8.22
N MET A 83 -13.89 4.29 -7.77
CA MET A 83 -13.44 4.97 -6.55
C MET A 83 -13.51 6.49 -6.66
N THR A 84 -13.21 7.04 -7.84
CA THR A 84 -13.17 8.51 -8.06
C THR A 84 -14.41 9.09 -8.71
N ALA A 85 -15.47 8.30 -8.92
CA ALA A 85 -16.65 8.72 -9.66
C ALA A 85 -17.31 10.00 -9.10
N LYS A 86 -17.28 10.18 -7.78
CA LYS A 86 -17.84 11.36 -7.10
C LYS A 86 -16.92 12.59 -7.17
N TYR A 87 -15.60 12.38 -7.14
CA TYR A 87 -14.59 13.43 -7.09
C TYR A 87 -13.52 13.21 -8.19
N PRO A 88 -13.88 13.39 -9.48
CA PRO A 88 -12.96 13.17 -10.59
C PRO A 88 -11.73 14.09 -10.57
N GLU A 89 -11.78 15.21 -9.84
CA GLU A 89 -10.64 16.11 -9.61
C GLU A 89 -9.48 15.43 -8.87
N TYR A 90 -9.72 14.33 -8.15
CA TYR A 90 -8.66 13.54 -7.53
C TYR A 90 -7.70 12.98 -8.58
N LEU A 91 -8.21 12.49 -9.71
CA LEU A 91 -7.38 12.00 -10.82
C LEU A 91 -6.55 13.12 -11.46
N GLN A 92 -7.11 14.33 -11.54
CA GLN A 92 -6.39 15.51 -12.03
C GLN A 92 -5.24 15.85 -11.09
N LYS A 93 -5.51 15.92 -9.78
CA LYS A 93 -4.48 16.22 -8.77
C LYS A 93 -3.37 15.15 -8.74
N LEU A 94 -3.73 13.87 -8.81
CA LEU A 94 -2.76 12.78 -8.94
C LEU A 94 -1.87 12.96 -10.18
N THR A 95 -2.46 13.34 -11.32
CA THR A 95 -1.73 13.58 -12.58
C THR A 95 -0.80 14.78 -12.49
N GLU A 96 -1.24 15.89 -11.89
CA GLU A 96 -0.40 17.07 -11.59
C GLU A 96 0.81 16.67 -10.75
N ASN A 97 0.57 15.80 -9.76
CA ASN A 97 1.56 15.24 -8.86
C ASN A 97 2.38 14.10 -9.47
N LYS A 98 2.26 13.89 -10.78
CA LYS A 98 3.00 12.90 -11.59
C LYS A 98 2.76 11.45 -11.19
N VAL A 99 1.69 11.17 -10.46
CA VAL A 99 1.31 9.82 -10.05
C VAL A 99 0.84 9.03 -11.26
N ARG A 100 1.20 7.75 -11.29
CA ARG A 100 0.68 6.71 -12.19
C ARG A 100 0.29 5.49 -11.37
N PHE A 101 -0.61 4.68 -11.92
CA PHE A 101 -0.88 3.35 -11.41
C PHE A 101 -0.13 2.31 -12.24
N SER A 102 0.77 1.57 -11.63
CA SER A 102 1.69 0.66 -12.30
C SER A 102 1.34 -0.78 -11.96
N ILE A 103 1.03 -1.57 -12.97
CA ILE A 103 0.69 -2.98 -12.77
C ILE A 103 1.94 -3.83 -12.96
N MET A 104 2.19 -4.72 -12.01
CA MET A 104 3.19 -5.78 -12.13
C MET A 104 2.54 -6.98 -12.82
N ALA A 105 3.17 -7.51 -13.87
CA ALA A 105 2.79 -8.82 -14.36
C ALA A 105 3.01 -9.88 -13.26
N ARG A 106 2.37 -11.03 -13.39
CA ARG A 106 2.45 -12.13 -12.40
C ARG A 106 3.88 -12.65 -12.16
N ASP A 107 4.80 -12.40 -13.09
CA ASP A 107 6.23 -12.78 -13.02
C ASP A 107 7.17 -11.57 -12.88
N GLU A 108 6.63 -10.39 -12.59
CA GLU A 108 7.35 -9.16 -12.22
C GLU A 108 7.11 -8.88 -10.74
N PHE A 109 8.07 -8.28 -10.04
CA PHE A 109 8.05 -8.06 -8.59
C PHE A 109 8.21 -6.58 -8.24
N THR A 110 8.08 -6.25 -6.96
CA THR A 110 8.09 -4.86 -6.48
C THR A 110 9.26 -4.06 -7.02
N THR A 111 10.48 -4.60 -7.01
CA THR A 111 11.66 -3.85 -7.48
C THR A 111 11.87 -3.87 -8.99
N ASP A 112 11.07 -4.64 -9.74
CA ASP A 112 11.03 -4.55 -11.22
C ASP A 112 10.29 -3.28 -11.68
N ILE A 113 9.41 -2.74 -10.84
CA ILE A 113 8.78 -1.43 -11.07
C ILE A 113 9.87 -0.34 -10.99
N PRO A 114 10.08 0.47 -12.06
CA PRO A 114 11.17 1.45 -12.13
C PRO A 114 11.25 2.39 -10.92
N GLU A 115 10.10 2.85 -10.40
CA GLU A 115 9.99 3.75 -9.26
C GLU A 115 10.36 3.11 -7.92
N HIS A 116 10.44 1.79 -7.87
CA HIS A 116 10.74 0.99 -6.68
C HIS A 116 12.08 0.25 -6.80
N SER A 117 12.78 0.42 -7.93
CA SER A 117 14.04 -0.27 -8.25
C SER A 117 15.19 0.02 -7.28
N ASP A 118 15.11 1.12 -6.53
CA ASP A 118 16.10 1.51 -5.52
C ASP A 118 15.82 0.93 -4.12
N MET A 119 14.72 0.19 -3.95
CA MET A 119 14.35 -0.41 -2.68
C MET A 119 15.27 -1.57 -2.35
N SER A 120 15.89 -1.52 -1.16
CA SER A 120 16.93 -2.47 -0.75
C SER A 120 16.64 -3.08 0.63
N PRO A 121 16.94 -4.38 0.84
CA PRO A 121 17.37 -5.34 -0.18
C PRO A 121 16.21 -5.77 -1.08
N ALA A 122 16.42 -5.87 -2.39
CA ALA A 122 15.37 -6.21 -3.37
C ALA A 122 14.62 -7.50 -3.03
N ILE A 123 15.35 -8.55 -2.60
CA ILE A 123 14.78 -9.86 -2.22
C ILE A 123 13.73 -9.78 -1.10
N PHE A 124 13.83 -8.79 -0.21
CA PHE A 124 12.83 -8.56 0.82
C PHE A 124 11.58 -7.93 0.21
N TRP A 125 11.74 -6.84 -0.53
CA TRP A 125 10.64 -6.09 -1.13
C TRP A 125 9.86 -6.93 -2.13
N ASP A 126 10.58 -7.63 -3.01
CA ASP A 126 10.00 -8.52 -4.02
C ASP A 126 9.12 -9.60 -3.40
N LYS A 127 9.43 -10.06 -2.18
CA LYS A 127 8.65 -11.10 -1.48
C LYS A 127 7.60 -10.53 -0.53
N ARG A 128 7.79 -9.30 -0.06
CA ARG A 128 6.95 -8.65 0.96
C ARG A 128 5.67 -8.10 0.39
N ALA A 129 5.68 -7.61 -0.84
CA ALA A 129 4.57 -6.83 -1.36
C ALA A 129 4.20 -7.23 -2.79
N ARG A 130 2.91 -7.15 -3.10
CA ARG A 130 2.38 -7.08 -4.47
C ARG A 130 1.63 -5.78 -4.73
N GLY A 131 1.80 -4.78 -3.87
CA GLY A 131 1.32 -3.43 -4.08
C GLY A 131 2.03 -2.47 -3.14
N LEU A 132 2.12 -1.20 -3.54
CA LEU A 132 2.68 -0.11 -2.74
C LEU A 132 1.98 1.21 -3.10
N GLY A 133 1.71 2.03 -2.09
CA GLY A 133 1.21 3.39 -2.26
C GLY A 133 2.25 4.33 -2.87
N ALA A 134 1.75 5.39 -3.52
CA ALA A 134 2.59 6.43 -4.12
C ALA A 134 3.14 7.42 -3.08
N THR A 135 4.32 7.95 -3.32
CA THR A 135 4.90 9.08 -2.57
C THR A 135 5.40 10.16 -3.52
N ARG A 136 5.75 11.34 -3.00
CA ARG A 136 6.38 12.40 -3.80
C ARG A 136 7.68 11.97 -4.46
N ALA A 137 8.48 11.16 -3.75
CA ALA A 137 9.75 10.66 -4.26
C ALA A 137 9.56 9.48 -5.24
N ARG A 138 8.55 8.65 -5.01
CA ARG A 138 8.18 7.50 -5.85
C ARG A 138 6.71 7.64 -6.27
N PRO A 139 6.38 8.49 -7.27
CA PRO A 139 5.00 8.77 -7.65
C PRO A 139 4.40 7.66 -8.51
N SER A 140 4.41 6.44 -7.99
CA SER A 140 3.81 5.25 -8.58
C SER A 140 3.12 4.47 -7.47
N VAL A 141 1.81 4.30 -7.62
CA VAL A 141 1.05 3.30 -6.86
C VAL A 141 1.05 2.02 -7.67
N SER A 142 1.21 0.86 -7.04
CA SER A 142 1.33 -0.41 -7.76
C SER A 142 0.42 -1.51 -7.22
N CYS A 143 0.05 -2.45 -8.09
CA CYS A 143 -0.51 -3.73 -7.70
C CYS A 143 -0.12 -4.86 -8.67
N GLY A 144 -0.24 -6.12 -8.25
CA GLY A 144 -0.06 -7.30 -9.09
C GLY A 144 -1.31 -7.62 -9.90
N GLU A 145 -1.13 -8.02 -11.16
CA GLU A 145 -2.25 -8.41 -12.03
C GLU A 145 -2.99 -9.65 -11.52
N GLU A 146 -2.32 -10.52 -10.75
CA GLU A 146 -2.96 -11.70 -10.18
C GLU A 146 -4.10 -11.35 -9.23
N ASN A 147 -4.01 -10.21 -8.51
CA ASN A 147 -5.07 -9.73 -7.64
C ASN A 147 -6.24 -9.11 -8.42
N LEU A 148 -5.92 -8.35 -9.48
CA LEU A 148 -6.95 -7.74 -10.33
C LEU A 148 -7.79 -8.78 -11.07
N LEU A 149 -7.14 -9.86 -11.53
CA LEU A 149 -7.75 -10.86 -12.39
C LEU A 149 -8.18 -12.14 -11.66
N ALA A 150 -7.99 -12.19 -10.34
CA ALA A 150 -8.20 -13.38 -9.51
C ALA A 150 -7.49 -14.63 -10.07
N ILE A 151 -6.24 -14.46 -10.47
CA ILE A 151 -5.39 -15.54 -10.97
C ILE A 151 -5.06 -16.47 -9.80
N GLU A 152 -5.09 -17.78 -10.07
CA GLU A 152 -4.70 -18.79 -9.08
C GLU A 152 -3.31 -18.49 -8.49
N GLY A 153 -3.19 -18.62 -7.17
CA GLY A 153 -1.94 -18.36 -6.44
C GLY A 153 -1.80 -16.93 -5.92
N ASP A 154 -2.74 -16.02 -6.20
CA ASP A 154 -2.74 -14.66 -5.64
C ASP A 154 -2.60 -14.68 -4.09
N PRO A 155 -1.52 -14.10 -3.52
CA PRO A 155 -1.33 -14.02 -2.07
C PRO A 155 -2.40 -13.17 -1.35
N TYR A 156 -3.17 -12.38 -2.11
CA TYR A 156 -4.19 -11.45 -1.63
C TYR A 156 -5.60 -11.80 -2.16
N ALA A 157 -5.86 -13.06 -2.52
CA ALA A 157 -7.11 -13.50 -3.17
C ALA A 157 -8.42 -13.24 -2.38
N ARG A 158 -8.32 -12.81 -1.11
CA ARG A 158 -9.46 -12.49 -0.24
C ARG A 158 -9.72 -11.00 -0.11
N GLU A 159 -8.99 -10.17 -0.83
CA GLU A 159 -9.07 -8.71 -0.80
C GLU A 159 -8.77 -8.09 -2.17
N ASN A 160 -8.94 -6.77 -2.28
CA ASN A 160 -8.49 -6.02 -3.45
C ASN A 160 -7.40 -5.01 -3.07
N ILE A 161 -6.15 -5.34 -3.40
CA ILE A 161 -4.97 -4.53 -3.06
C ILE A 161 -4.96 -3.21 -3.82
N LEU A 162 -5.53 -3.15 -5.03
CA LEU A 162 -5.65 -1.87 -5.73
C LEU A 162 -6.45 -0.85 -4.90
N ILE A 163 -7.58 -1.25 -4.31
CA ILE A 163 -8.42 -0.33 -3.52
C ILE A 163 -7.63 0.21 -2.31
N HIS A 164 -6.90 -0.66 -1.61
CA HIS A 164 -6.02 -0.28 -0.50
C HIS A 164 -4.93 0.72 -0.93
N GLU A 165 -4.12 0.34 -1.91
CA GLU A 165 -2.96 1.13 -2.31
C GLU A 165 -3.36 2.43 -3.02
N PHE A 166 -4.51 2.42 -3.70
CA PHE A 166 -5.06 3.62 -4.29
C PHE A 166 -5.66 4.55 -3.23
N ALA A 167 -6.20 4.04 -2.12
CA ALA A 167 -6.58 4.87 -0.98
C ALA A 167 -5.37 5.58 -0.37
N HIS A 168 -4.22 4.90 -0.24
CA HIS A 168 -2.95 5.55 0.13
C HIS A 168 -2.54 6.64 -0.85
N ALA A 169 -2.61 6.36 -2.16
CA ALA A 169 -2.26 7.33 -3.20
C ALA A 169 -3.19 8.56 -3.15
N LEU A 170 -4.50 8.36 -3.05
CA LEU A 170 -5.47 9.45 -2.91
C LEU A 170 -5.19 10.27 -1.66
N HIS A 171 -5.01 9.62 -0.52
CA HIS A 171 -4.73 10.30 0.75
C HIS A 171 -3.48 11.18 0.65
N ALA A 172 -2.33 10.59 0.32
CA ALA A 172 -1.03 11.26 0.38
C ALA A 172 -0.77 12.20 -0.79
N MET A 173 -1.35 11.94 -1.96
CA MET A 173 -1.00 12.60 -3.22
C MET A 173 -2.16 13.36 -3.87
N ALA A 174 -3.36 13.38 -3.28
CA ALA A 174 -4.46 14.19 -3.80
C ALA A 174 -5.28 14.88 -2.71
N ILE A 175 -5.87 14.13 -1.78
CA ILE A 175 -6.76 14.63 -0.74
C ILE A 175 -6.04 15.65 0.14
N ASN A 176 -4.83 15.36 0.63
CA ASN A 176 -4.08 16.31 1.45
C ASN A 176 -3.67 17.60 0.72
N ASP A 177 -3.57 17.59 -0.61
CA ASP A 177 -3.31 18.80 -1.40
C ASP A 177 -4.56 19.64 -1.62
N LEU A 178 -5.70 18.97 -1.81
CA LEU A 178 -7.00 19.62 -2.07
C LEU A 178 -7.68 20.08 -0.78
N ASP A 179 -7.45 19.38 0.32
CA ASP A 179 -7.90 19.70 1.67
C ASP A 179 -6.74 19.58 2.66
N PRO A 180 -5.99 20.68 2.87
CA PRO A 180 -4.86 20.71 3.80
C PRO A 180 -5.22 20.41 5.27
N THR A 181 -6.50 20.40 5.63
CA THR A 181 -6.94 20.08 7.00
C THR A 181 -7.17 18.59 7.23
N PHE A 182 -7.23 17.79 6.16
CA PHE A 182 -7.61 16.38 6.23
C PHE A 182 -6.69 15.57 7.14
N GLN A 183 -5.37 15.69 6.97
CA GLN A 183 -4.39 14.95 7.78
C GLN A 183 -4.60 15.16 9.30
N SER A 184 -4.79 16.40 9.74
CA SER A 184 -4.99 16.68 11.17
C SER A 184 -6.30 16.11 11.72
N ARG A 185 -7.33 15.97 10.88
CA ARG A 185 -8.60 15.31 11.26
C ARG A 185 -8.43 13.79 11.31
N LEU A 186 -7.70 13.22 10.34
CA LEU A 186 -7.37 11.81 10.32
C LEU A 186 -6.52 11.40 11.53
N ASP A 187 -5.47 12.16 11.85
CA ASP A 187 -4.61 11.90 13.01
C ASP A 187 -5.39 11.90 14.33
N ARG A 188 -6.38 12.79 14.45
CA ARG A 188 -7.26 12.84 15.61
C ARG A 188 -8.17 11.61 15.70
N CYS A 189 -8.76 11.19 14.57
CA CYS A 189 -9.59 9.99 14.52
C CYS A 189 -8.76 8.74 14.87
N PHE A 190 -7.58 8.60 14.27
CA PHE A 190 -6.65 7.53 14.56
C PHE A 190 -6.27 7.48 16.04
N LYS A 191 -5.86 8.61 16.62
CA LYS A 191 -5.51 8.68 18.06
C LYS A 191 -6.65 8.16 18.94
N LEU A 192 -7.88 8.63 18.71
CA LEU A 192 -9.05 8.20 19.47
C LEU A 192 -9.35 6.71 19.25
N ALA A 193 -9.24 6.21 18.01
CA ALA A 193 -9.49 4.81 17.70
C ALA A 193 -8.47 3.86 18.36
N ILE A 194 -7.22 4.30 18.54
CA ILE A 194 -6.20 3.57 19.31
C ILE A 194 -6.49 3.62 20.81
N GLU A 195 -6.85 4.78 21.36
CA GLU A 195 -7.21 4.95 22.77
C GLU A 195 -8.44 4.09 23.15
N GLU A 196 -9.41 4.00 22.24
CA GLU A 196 -10.64 3.20 22.37
C GLU A 196 -10.46 1.74 21.92
N LYS A 197 -9.26 1.34 21.48
CA LYS A 197 -8.90 -0.02 21.05
C LYS A 197 -9.77 -0.59 19.92
N ILE A 198 -10.36 0.27 19.09
CA ILE A 198 -11.29 -0.14 18.00
C ILE A 198 -10.59 -1.10 17.03
N TRP A 199 -9.34 -0.80 16.68
CA TRP A 199 -8.52 -1.55 15.72
C TRP A 199 -7.38 -2.31 16.41
N GLU A 200 -7.45 -2.52 17.73
CA GLU A 200 -6.35 -3.13 18.51
C GLU A 200 -5.91 -4.48 17.91
N GLY A 201 -4.61 -4.65 17.73
CA GLY A 201 -4.02 -5.87 17.18
C GLY A 201 -4.05 -5.99 15.66
N THR A 202 -4.73 -5.09 14.94
CA THR A 202 -4.85 -5.11 13.47
C THR A 202 -3.75 -4.32 12.76
N TYR A 203 -3.71 -4.40 11.43
CA TYR A 203 -2.84 -3.58 10.58
C TYR A 203 -3.27 -2.11 10.54
N ALA A 204 -4.58 -1.85 10.58
CA ALA A 204 -5.15 -0.51 10.67
C ALA A 204 -4.65 0.27 11.90
N ALA A 205 -4.32 -0.41 13.01
CA ALA A 205 -3.78 0.24 14.20
C ALA A 205 -2.29 0.64 14.10
N SER A 206 -1.63 0.37 12.98
CA SER A 206 -0.18 0.60 12.86
C SER A 206 0.19 2.08 12.70
N ASN A 207 -0.57 2.84 11.91
CA ASN A 207 -0.38 4.28 11.69
C ASN A 207 -1.63 4.90 11.01
N PRO A 208 -1.75 6.25 10.98
CA PRO A 208 -2.93 6.92 10.41
C PRO A 208 -3.20 6.61 8.92
N ALA A 209 -2.15 6.36 8.12
CA ALA A 209 -2.34 6.06 6.71
C ALA A 209 -2.95 4.67 6.52
N GLU A 210 -2.47 3.66 7.23
CA GLU A 210 -3.05 2.30 7.19
C GLU A 210 -4.45 2.27 7.78
N TYR A 211 -4.69 3.01 8.87
CA TYR A 211 -6.03 3.22 9.41
C TYR A 211 -7.01 3.74 8.37
N PHE A 212 -6.59 4.72 7.55
CA PHE A 212 -7.42 5.22 6.46
C PHE A 212 -7.61 4.20 5.34
N ALA A 213 -6.52 3.59 4.85
CA ALA A 213 -6.58 2.66 3.72
C ALA A 213 -7.39 1.40 4.03
N GLU A 214 -7.18 0.79 5.21
CA GLU A 214 -7.96 -0.35 5.71
C GLU A 214 -9.44 0.02 5.89
N GLY A 215 -9.73 1.20 6.45
CA GLY A 215 -11.09 1.70 6.59
C GLY A 215 -11.79 1.88 5.24
N VAL A 216 -11.09 2.45 4.25
CA VAL A 216 -11.59 2.59 2.88
C VAL A 216 -11.81 1.22 2.24
N GLN A 217 -10.90 0.28 2.42
CA GLN A 217 -11.01 -1.08 1.89
C GLN A 217 -12.23 -1.82 2.49
N SER A 218 -12.47 -1.68 3.80
CA SER A 218 -13.69 -2.18 4.47
C SER A 218 -14.94 -1.46 4.00
N TRP A 219 -14.86 -0.14 3.77
CA TRP A 219 -15.97 0.67 3.24
C TRP A 219 -16.41 0.25 1.83
N TYR A 220 -15.47 -0.21 1.01
CA TYR A 220 -15.72 -0.81 -0.30
C TYR A 220 -16.03 -2.31 -0.22
N GLU A 221 -16.07 -2.93 0.96
CA GLU A 221 -16.35 -4.37 1.18
C GLU A 221 -15.39 -5.31 0.45
N CYS A 222 -14.10 -4.98 0.50
CA CYS A 222 -13.03 -5.77 -0.10
C CYS A 222 -11.84 -5.98 0.84
N ASN A 223 -12.06 -5.80 2.15
CA ASN A 223 -11.05 -6.09 3.16
C ASN A 223 -11.13 -7.56 3.58
N ARG A 224 -10.02 -8.08 4.09
CA ARG A 224 -10.00 -9.35 4.79
C ARG A 224 -10.45 -9.17 6.23
N ALA A 225 -10.92 -10.26 6.82
CA ALA A 225 -11.30 -10.29 8.23
C ALA A 225 -10.73 -11.50 8.95
N ASN A 226 -10.66 -11.34 10.27
CA ASN A 226 -10.45 -12.40 11.25
C ASN A 226 -9.19 -13.23 10.98
N ASP A 227 -8.10 -12.58 10.61
CA ASP A 227 -6.78 -13.20 10.52
C ASP A 227 -5.76 -12.48 11.41
N ARG A 228 -4.48 -12.83 11.29
CA ARG A 228 -3.43 -12.28 12.15
C ARG A 228 -3.31 -10.76 12.04
N GLU A 229 -3.60 -10.21 10.88
CA GLU A 229 -3.41 -8.77 10.58
C GLU A 229 -4.74 -8.03 10.51
N HIS A 230 -5.87 -8.71 10.34
CA HIS A 230 -7.19 -8.10 10.18
C HIS A 230 -8.14 -8.47 11.32
N GLY A 231 -8.88 -7.47 11.82
CA GLY A 231 -9.90 -7.64 12.85
C GLY A 231 -11.25 -8.06 12.28
N SER A 232 -12.33 -7.70 12.97
CA SER A 232 -13.71 -8.01 12.57
C SER A 232 -14.43 -6.86 11.85
N ILE A 233 -13.72 -5.80 11.44
CA ILE A 233 -14.31 -4.64 10.76
C ILE A 233 -13.90 -4.69 9.28
N ASP A 234 -14.69 -5.37 8.45
CA ASP A 234 -14.40 -5.58 7.02
C ASP A 234 -15.51 -5.10 6.07
N THR A 235 -16.61 -4.57 6.63
CA THR A 235 -17.73 -4.02 5.86
C THR A 235 -17.99 -2.54 6.13
N ARG A 236 -18.73 -1.89 5.22
CA ARG A 236 -19.17 -0.50 5.38
C ARG A 236 -20.00 -0.32 6.64
N GLU A 237 -20.97 -1.20 6.85
CA GLU A 237 -21.86 -1.16 7.99
C GLU A 237 -21.09 -1.28 9.31
N GLU A 238 -20.05 -2.10 9.36
CA GLU A 238 -19.19 -2.23 10.54
C GLU A 238 -18.31 -0.99 10.76
N VAL A 239 -17.73 -0.41 9.71
CA VAL A 239 -17.00 0.86 9.84
C VAL A 239 -17.92 1.95 10.40
N GLN A 240 -19.15 2.07 9.90
CA GLN A 240 -20.14 3.02 10.42
C GLN A 240 -20.50 2.76 11.90
N LYS A 241 -20.65 1.50 12.27
CA LYS A 241 -21.05 1.09 13.62
C LYS A 241 -19.93 1.25 14.65
N TYR A 242 -18.72 0.81 14.32
CA TYR A 242 -17.62 0.69 15.26
C TYR A 242 -16.67 1.89 15.22
N ASP A 243 -16.52 2.55 14.07
CA ASP A 243 -15.71 3.76 13.92
C ASP A 243 -16.42 4.86 13.12
N PRO A 244 -17.51 5.44 13.67
CA PRO A 244 -18.29 6.46 12.98
C PRO A 244 -17.46 7.72 12.63
N ARG A 245 -16.34 7.97 13.32
CA ARG A 245 -15.44 9.09 13.00
C ARG A 245 -14.68 8.83 11.70
N LEU A 246 -14.14 7.63 11.53
CA LEU A 246 -13.53 7.22 10.26
C LEU A 246 -14.57 7.19 9.14
N ALA A 247 -15.74 6.62 9.41
CA ALA A 247 -16.85 6.60 8.45
C ALA A 247 -17.16 7.99 7.91
N ASN A 248 -17.25 9.01 8.77
CA ASN A 248 -17.51 10.38 8.35
C ASN A 248 -16.41 10.96 7.43
N LEU A 249 -15.13 10.66 7.70
CA LEU A 249 -14.05 11.07 6.81
C LEU A 249 -14.14 10.36 5.45
N ILE A 250 -14.51 9.09 5.43
CA ILE A 250 -14.68 8.33 4.18
C ILE A 250 -15.90 8.84 3.39
N ILE A 251 -17.03 9.09 4.05
CA ILE A 251 -18.24 9.68 3.44
C ILE A 251 -17.91 11.03 2.79
N GLU A 252 -17.13 11.87 3.46
CA GLU A 252 -16.72 13.16 2.92
C GLU A 252 -15.89 13.02 1.63
N LYS A 253 -14.99 12.02 1.55
CA LYS A 253 -14.05 11.87 0.43
C LYS A 253 -14.50 10.92 -0.67
N PHE A 254 -15.49 10.07 -0.42
CA PHE A 254 -15.97 9.08 -1.40
C PHE A 254 -17.49 9.09 -1.57
N GLY A 255 -18.23 9.66 -0.63
CA GLY A 255 -19.69 9.66 -0.60
C GLY A 255 -20.28 8.46 0.13
N GLU A 256 -21.40 8.69 0.81
CA GLU A 256 -22.16 7.69 1.57
C GLU A 256 -22.63 6.52 0.68
N ASP A 257 -23.27 6.85 -0.44
CA ASP A 257 -23.77 5.87 -1.43
C ASP A 257 -22.69 5.44 -2.44
N SER A 258 -21.42 5.51 -2.07
CA SER A 258 -20.33 5.06 -2.93
C SER A 258 -20.50 3.59 -3.31
N TRP A 259 -20.03 3.25 -4.50
CA TRP A 259 -20.02 1.89 -5.02
C TRP A 259 -19.39 0.90 -4.02
N LYS A 260 -19.85 -0.36 -4.02
CA LYS A 260 -19.28 -1.47 -3.23
C LYS A 260 -18.59 -2.44 -4.19
N TYR A 261 -17.41 -2.93 -3.81
CA TYR A 261 -16.63 -3.85 -4.62
C TYR A 261 -17.36 -5.17 -4.83
N ILE A 262 -17.37 -5.64 -6.07
CA ILE A 262 -17.84 -6.97 -6.41
C ILE A 262 -16.64 -7.72 -6.98
N HIS A 263 -16.25 -8.78 -6.28
CA HIS A 263 -15.14 -9.63 -6.70
C HIS A 263 -15.26 -10.05 -8.17
N ILE A 264 -14.16 -9.97 -8.92
CA ILE A 264 -14.16 -10.14 -10.38
C ILE A 264 -14.85 -11.44 -10.81
N SER A 265 -14.66 -12.54 -10.08
CA SER A 265 -15.31 -13.83 -10.35
C SER A 265 -16.85 -13.78 -10.39
N LYS A 266 -17.48 -12.78 -9.76
CA LYS A 266 -18.95 -12.59 -9.74
C LYS A 266 -19.47 -11.68 -10.86
N ARG A 267 -18.58 -10.97 -11.56
CA ARG A 267 -18.95 -9.97 -12.59
C ARG A 267 -18.26 -10.15 -13.94
N ILE A 268 -17.32 -11.08 -14.06
CA ILE A 268 -16.56 -11.34 -15.29
C ILE A 268 -17.43 -11.52 -16.54
N SER A 269 -18.59 -12.19 -16.42
CA SER A 269 -19.52 -12.41 -17.52
C SER A 269 -20.47 -11.24 -17.81
N LYS A 270 -20.41 -10.17 -17.01
CA LYS A 270 -21.34 -9.04 -17.05
C LYS A 270 -20.68 -7.73 -17.50
N GLU A 271 -19.35 -7.66 -17.45
CA GLU A 271 -18.59 -6.44 -17.69
C GLU A 271 -17.89 -6.51 -19.05
N ALA A 272 -18.18 -5.55 -19.93
CA ALA A 272 -17.69 -5.54 -21.30
C ALA A 272 -16.14 -5.50 -21.39
N HIS A 273 -15.47 -4.87 -20.44
CA HIS A 273 -14.01 -4.79 -20.43
C HIS A 273 -13.32 -6.11 -20.04
N LEU A 274 -14.09 -7.07 -19.54
CA LEU A 274 -13.64 -8.42 -19.20
C LEU A 274 -14.11 -9.48 -20.20
N GLU A 275 -14.78 -9.07 -21.29
CA GLU A 275 -15.25 -10.00 -22.31
C GLU A 275 -14.08 -10.81 -22.90
N GLY A 276 -14.20 -12.15 -22.81
CA GLY A 276 -13.17 -13.08 -23.27
C GLY A 276 -12.09 -13.43 -22.24
N LEU A 277 -12.08 -12.82 -21.05
CA LEU A 277 -11.21 -13.25 -19.95
C LEU A 277 -11.67 -14.63 -19.44
N ASP A 278 -10.71 -15.54 -19.30
CA ASP A 278 -10.90 -16.86 -18.70
C ASP A 278 -9.80 -17.09 -17.66
N PRO A 279 -10.06 -16.81 -16.36
CA PRO A 279 -9.05 -16.91 -15.31
C PRO A 279 -8.46 -18.33 -15.18
N ALA A 280 -9.19 -19.37 -15.58
CA ALA A 280 -8.71 -20.74 -15.55
C ALA A 280 -7.65 -21.04 -16.63
N LYS A 281 -7.51 -20.18 -17.65
CA LYS A 281 -6.46 -20.27 -18.67
C LYS A 281 -5.24 -19.40 -18.34
N GLU A 282 -5.34 -18.54 -17.33
CA GLU A 282 -4.20 -17.77 -16.86
C GLU A 282 -3.18 -18.70 -16.20
N LYS A 283 -1.90 -18.43 -16.42
CA LYS A 283 -0.86 -19.17 -15.71
C LYS A 283 -0.85 -18.71 -14.24
N PRO A 284 -0.80 -19.62 -13.26
CA PRO A 284 -0.87 -19.24 -11.86
C PRO A 284 0.27 -18.31 -11.46
N PHE A 285 0.01 -17.45 -10.49
CA PHE A 285 1.05 -16.73 -9.77
C PHE A 285 1.81 -17.70 -8.87
N VAL A 286 3.14 -17.66 -8.93
CA VAL A 286 4.00 -18.50 -8.09
C VAL A 286 5.18 -17.67 -7.61
N TRP A 287 5.37 -17.63 -6.30
CA TRP A 287 6.57 -17.04 -5.72
C TRP A 287 7.82 -17.80 -6.21
N PRO A 288 8.83 -17.12 -6.77
CA PRO A 288 10.09 -17.75 -7.14
C PRO A 288 10.71 -18.46 -5.93
N ALA A 289 11.25 -19.66 -6.14
CA ALA A 289 11.84 -20.47 -5.07
C ALA A 289 12.88 -19.69 -4.24
N ARG A 290 13.71 -18.85 -4.90
CA ARG A 290 14.68 -17.97 -4.24
C ARG A 290 14.05 -17.05 -3.18
N LEU A 291 12.85 -16.51 -3.44
CA LEU A 291 12.15 -15.60 -2.54
C LEU A 291 11.56 -16.36 -1.35
N LEU A 292 10.98 -17.55 -1.60
CA LEU A 292 10.47 -18.42 -0.55
C LEU A 292 11.57 -18.90 0.40
N ASP A 293 12.70 -19.34 -0.16
CA ASP A 293 13.85 -19.81 0.60
C ASP A 293 14.44 -18.72 1.49
N TRP A 294 14.59 -17.51 0.94
CA TRP A 294 15.08 -16.36 1.70
C TRP A 294 14.10 -15.97 2.81
N HIS A 295 12.79 -15.92 2.51
CA HIS A 295 11.77 -15.56 3.50
C HIS A 295 11.71 -16.56 4.66
N LYS A 296 11.76 -17.86 4.36
CA LYS A 296 11.82 -18.91 5.39
C LYS A 296 13.04 -18.73 6.30
N LYS A 297 14.20 -18.39 5.75
CA LYS A 297 15.41 -18.08 6.54
C LYS A 297 15.23 -16.78 7.34
N PHE A 298 14.55 -15.78 6.79
CA PHE A 298 14.30 -14.49 7.44
C PHE A 298 13.39 -14.64 8.66
N GLU A 299 12.29 -15.40 8.54
CA GLU A 299 11.39 -15.71 9.66
C GLU A 299 12.06 -16.53 10.77
N GLN A 300 13.11 -17.29 10.42
CA GLN A 300 13.93 -18.04 11.37
C GLN A 300 15.08 -17.21 11.96
N GLY A 301 15.24 -15.94 11.55
CA GLY A 301 16.35 -15.08 11.97
C GLY A 301 17.72 -15.48 11.42
N LYS A 302 17.77 -16.41 10.45
CA LYS A 302 19.01 -16.90 9.80
C LYS A 302 19.57 -15.93 8.77
N VAL A 303 18.72 -15.05 8.23
CA VAL A 303 19.11 -13.89 7.43
C VAL A 303 18.43 -12.65 7.99
N SER A 304 18.91 -11.47 7.62
CA SER A 304 18.39 -10.19 8.10
C SER A 304 18.34 -9.15 6.98
N LEU A 305 17.74 -8.00 7.24
CA LEU A 305 17.79 -6.84 6.34
C LEU A 305 19.10 -6.04 6.45
N ALA A 306 19.99 -6.41 7.39
CA ALA A 306 21.28 -5.77 7.51
C ALA A 306 22.14 -6.05 6.27
N PRO A 307 22.92 -5.07 5.78
CA PRO A 307 23.88 -5.27 4.70
C PRO A 307 24.89 -6.38 5.02
N GLU A 308 25.52 -6.90 3.98
CA GLU A 308 26.66 -7.80 4.12
C GLU A 308 27.76 -7.15 4.98
N GLY A 309 28.40 -7.94 5.83
CA GLY A 309 29.40 -7.47 6.79
C GLY A 309 28.84 -6.78 8.04
N ALA A 310 27.51 -6.66 8.21
CA ALA A 310 26.95 -6.15 9.45
C ALA A 310 27.29 -7.05 10.66
N GLU A 311 27.82 -6.44 11.70
CA GLU A 311 28.32 -7.13 12.90
C GLU A 311 27.20 -7.38 13.92
N PRO A 312 27.26 -8.47 14.70
CA PRO A 312 26.32 -8.67 15.79
C PRO A 312 26.51 -7.60 16.87
N VAL A 313 25.42 -7.23 17.54
CA VAL A 313 25.51 -6.40 18.76
C VAL A 313 26.22 -7.15 19.90
N ILE A 314 26.84 -6.38 20.79
CA ILE A 314 27.52 -6.91 21.98
C ILE A 314 26.46 -7.05 23.09
N THR A 315 26.32 -8.25 23.66
CA THR A 315 25.41 -8.46 24.80
C THR A 315 26.03 -7.91 26.07
N LEU A 316 25.28 -7.12 26.82
CA LEU A 316 25.72 -6.58 28.11
C LEU A 316 25.07 -7.34 29.27
N ASN A 317 25.86 -7.63 30.31
CA ASN A 317 25.35 -8.21 31.54
C ASN A 317 24.49 -7.20 32.31
N HIS A 318 23.52 -7.69 33.08
CA HIS A 318 22.72 -6.85 33.96
C HIS A 318 23.60 -6.17 35.02
N GLY A 319 23.56 -4.84 35.11
CA GLY A 319 24.32 -4.04 36.07
C GLY A 319 23.77 -2.61 36.17
N LYS A 320 24.13 -1.87 37.24
CA LYS A 320 23.57 -0.54 37.55
C LYS A 320 24.16 0.63 36.75
N ASP A 321 25.11 0.41 35.85
CA ASP A 321 25.89 1.49 35.21
C ASP A 321 26.00 1.38 33.68
N ILE A 322 24.99 0.84 33.00
CA ILE A 322 24.98 0.78 31.54
C ILE A 322 24.70 2.18 30.99
N LYS A 323 25.61 2.72 30.19
CA LYS A 323 25.49 4.02 29.51
C LYS A 323 26.09 3.94 28.10
N SER A 324 25.61 4.77 27.19
CA SER A 324 26.23 4.88 25.86
C SER A 324 27.61 5.53 25.94
N GLU A 325 28.48 5.14 25.01
CA GLU A 325 29.73 5.85 24.74
C GLU A 325 29.49 6.97 23.72
N TYR A 326 30.11 8.13 23.94
CA TYR A 326 30.10 9.18 22.94
C TYR A 326 30.96 8.76 21.73
N SER A 327 30.36 8.74 20.55
CA SER A 327 31.05 8.45 19.30
C SER A 327 30.55 9.36 18.18
N ARG A 328 31.46 9.73 17.27
CA ARG A 328 31.13 10.42 16.00
C ARG A 328 31.00 9.45 14.83
N LYS A 329 31.30 8.16 15.03
CA LYS A 329 31.19 7.12 14.01
C LYS A 329 29.75 6.64 13.93
N ARG A 330 29.10 6.85 12.79
CA ARG A 330 27.71 6.42 12.56
C ARG A 330 27.64 4.89 12.48
N CYS A 331 26.60 4.34 13.08
CA CYS A 331 26.25 2.93 13.01
C CYS A 331 24.76 2.81 12.67
N GLU A 332 24.41 2.10 11.60
CA GLU A 332 23.03 1.71 11.33
C GLU A 332 22.71 0.41 12.09
N PHE A 333 21.73 0.45 12.97
CA PHE A 333 21.30 -0.71 13.75
C PHE A 333 20.06 -1.35 13.13
N PHE A 334 20.21 -2.57 12.64
CA PHE A 334 19.15 -3.40 12.06
C PHE A 334 18.63 -4.38 13.11
N PHE A 335 17.37 -4.22 13.48
CA PHE A 335 16.76 -5.02 14.52
C PHE A 335 15.57 -5.80 13.96
N HIS A 336 15.44 -7.08 14.32
CA HIS A 336 14.32 -7.95 13.96
C HIS A 336 13.77 -8.66 15.21
N ASN A 337 12.50 -8.42 15.53
CA ASN A 337 11.84 -9.03 16.68
C ASN A 337 11.24 -10.40 16.33
N LEU A 338 11.92 -11.48 16.69
CA LEU A 338 11.42 -12.86 16.54
C LEU A 338 11.12 -13.51 17.89
N SER A 339 10.96 -12.72 18.96
CA SER A 339 10.85 -13.21 20.34
C SER A 339 9.50 -13.84 20.69
N GLY A 340 8.51 -13.76 19.79
CA GLY A 340 7.12 -14.12 20.05
C GLY A 340 6.35 -13.10 20.91
N GLN A 341 6.96 -11.98 21.30
CA GLN A 341 6.37 -10.99 22.20
C GLN A 341 6.41 -9.59 21.56
N THR A 342 5.49 -8.71 21.99
CA THR A 342 5.62 -7.27 21.74
C THR A 342 6.68 -6.71 22.69
N ILE A 343 7.65 -5.97 22.16
CA ILE A 343 8.77 -5.42 22.91
C ILE A 343 8.84 -3.90 22.78
N GLN A 344 9.53 -3.28 23.72
CA GLN A 344 10.02 -1.91 23.64
C GLN A 344 11.54 -1.91 23.57
N ILE A 345 12.07 -1.16 22.61
CA ILE A 345 13.50 -0.87 22.50
C ILE A 345 13.74 0.60 22.89
N HIS A 346 14.76 0.83 23.71
CA HIS A 346 15.13 2.14 24.20
C HIS A 346 16.62 2.37 24.00
N TRP A 347 16.98 3.57 23.55
CA TRP A 347 18.36 4.02 23.66
C TRP A 347 18.64 4.41 25.11
N ILE A 348 19.84 4.09 25.59
CA ILE A 348 20.34 4.53 26.90
C ILE A 348 21.35 5.62 26.63
N ASP A 349 21.17 6.82 27.16
CA ASP A 349 22.02 7.96 26.85
C ASP A 349 23.39 7.90 27.57
N PHE A 350 24.15 9.00 27.49
CA PHE A 350 25.49 9.11 28.09
C PHE A 350 25.47 9.17 29.62
N ASN A 351 24.32 9.48 30.22
CA ASN A 351 24.10 9.54 31.66
C ASN A 351 23.46 8.25 32.21
N GLY A 352 23.07 7.31 31.33
CA GLY A 352 22.35 6.10 31.71
C GLY A 352 20.82 6.27 31.72
N GLU A 353 20.31 7.42 31.29
CA GLU A 353 18.88 7.69 31.18
C GLU A 353 18.29 7.06 29.92
N ILE A 354 17.00 6.74 29.97
CA ILE A 354 16.36 5.90 28.97
C ILE A 354 15.45 6.74 28.08
N SER A 355 15.66 6.64 26.77
CA SER A 355 14.87 7.37 25.78
C SER A 355 13.42 6.90 25.70
N GLN A 356 12.60 7.68 24.99
CA GLN A 356 11.30 7.21 24.52
C GLN A 356 11.43 5.88 23.79
N ALA A 357 10.51 4.96 24.10
CA ALA A 357 10.48 3.63 23.52
C ALA A 357 10.07 3.65 22.06
N ARG A 358 10.63 2.74 21.27
CA ARG A 358 10.00 2.24 20.05
C ARG A 358 9.38 0.87 20.35
N THR A 359 8.09 0.74 20.09
CA THR A 359 7.37 -0.55 20.23
C THR A 359 7.51 -1.36 18.95
N LEU A 360 7.81 -2.65 19.08
CA LEU A 360 7.90 -3.61 17.97
C LEU A 360 7.11 -4.87 18.34
N ARG A 361 6.12 -5.23 17.52
CA ARG A 361 5.38 -6.50 17.63
C ARG A 361 6.25 -7.67 17.15
N HIS A 362 5.78 -8.89 17.38
CA HIS A 362 6.46 -10.06 16.84
C HIS A 362 6.46 -10.05 15.30
N LYS A 363 7.64 -10.26 14.72
CA LYS A 363 8.03 -10.15 13.31
C LYS A 363 8.24 -8.72 12.80
N ASP A 364 8.02 -7.71 13.62
CA ASP A 364 8.40 -6.34 13.26
C ASP A 364 9.94 -6.24 13.21
N HIS A 365 10.42 -5.42 12.29
CA HIS A 365 11.83 -5.10 12.12
C HIS A 365 11.99 -3.60 11.91
N THR A 366 13.17 -3.08 12.22
CA THR A 366 13.45 -1.66 12.07
C THR A 366 14.93 -1.41 11.78
N ARG A 367 15.19 -0.27 11.14
CA ARG A 367 16.54 0.28 10.93
C ARG A 367 16.64 1.59 11.69
N ILE A 368 17.65 1.70 12.55
CA ILE A 368 17.86 2.84 13.42
C ILE A 368 19.20 3.48 13.09
N GLN A 369 19.20 4.79 12.82
CA GLN A 369 20.42 5.58 12.70
C GLN A 369 20.95 5.88 14.10
N SER A 370 22.17 5.44 14.41
CA SER A 370 22.81 5.57 15.72
C SER A 370 24.32 5.78 15.57
N PHE A 371 25.07 5.67 16.66
CA PHE A 371 26.54 5.71 16.67
C PHE A 371 27.12 4.46 17.34
N THR A 372 28.39 4.17 17.03
CA THR A 372 29.13 3.06 17.67
C THR A 372 29.20 3.27 19.18
N GLY A 373 29.21 2.18 19.95
CA GLY A 373 29.25 2.24 21.42
C GLY A 373 27.92 2.64 22.09
N HIS A 374 26.87 2.96 21.33
CA HIS A 374 25.55 3.24 21.89
C HIS A 374 24.92 1.99 22.53
N CYS A 375 24.35 2.15 23.71
CA CYS A 375 23.69 1.11 24.49
C CYS A 375 22.17 1.14 24.32
N TRP A 376 21.56 -0.04 24.26
CA TRP A 376 20.13 -0.25 24.02
C TRP A 376 19.54 -1.21 25.05
N ARG A 377 18.39 -0.83 25.62
CA ARG A 377 17.57 -1.68 26.48
C ARG A 377 16.40 -2.25 25.68
N ILE A 378 16.16 -3.55 25.82
CA ILE A 378 15.02 -4.24 25.20
C ILE A 378 14.18 -4.89 26.29
N LYS A 379 12.89 -4.59 26.34
CA LYS A 379 11.96 -5.06 27.38
C LYS A 379 10.67 -5.61 26.75
N SER A 380 10.10 -6.67 27.29
CA SER A 380 8.77 -7.14 26.92
C SER A 380 7.67 -6.22 27.44
N LEU A 381 6.62 -5.99 26.64
CA LEU A 381 5.42 -5.26 27.07
C LEU A 381 4.37 -6.15 27.72
N ASN A 382 4.38 -7.45 27.45
CA ASN A 382 3.27 -8.34 27.80
C ASN A 382 3.35 -8.84 29.26
N GLU A 383 4.44 -8.59 29.98
CA GLU A 383 4.62 -9.07 31.36
C GLU A 383 5.49 -8.12 32.21
N SER A 384 5.11 -7.94 33.47
CA SER A 384 5.76 -7.01 34.42
C SER A 384 7.08 -7.52 35.02
N SER A 385 7.59 -8.69 34.58
CA SER A 385 8.76 -9.32 35.20
C SER A 385 10.10 -8.66 34.80
N PRO A 386 10.99 -8.32 35.76
CA PRO A 386 12.34 -7.82 35.47
C PRO A 386 13.23 -8.81 34.70
N SER A 387 12.94 -10.11 34.76
CA SER A 387 13.71 -11.18 34.11
C SER A 387 13.63 -11.21 32.58
N LYS A 388 12.83 -10.32 31.97
CA LYS A 388 12.63 -10.20 30.51
C LYS A 388 13.12 -8.86 29.96
N THR A 389 14.25 -8.37 30.48
CA THR A 389 14.96 -7.21 29.93
C THR A 389 16.33 -7.66 29.45
N LYS A 390 16.79 -7.20 28.28
CA LYS A 390 18.16 -7.43 27.80
C LYS A 390 18.81 -6.12 27.40
N PHE A 391 20.13 -6.08 27.51
CA PHE A 391 20.94 -4.91 27.19
C PHE A 391 21.97 -5.25 26.12
N TYR A 392 22.15 -4.35 25.17
CA TYR A 392 23.08 -4.52 24.06
C TYR A 392 23.85 -3.24 23.79
N GLN A 393 25.08 -3.37 23.31
CA GLN A 393 25.89 -2.25 22.82
C GLN A 393 26.16 -2.42 21.32
N LEU A 394 26.14 -1.31 20.58
CA LEU A 394 26.52 -1.31 19.18
C LEU A 394 28.04 -1.44 19.04
N PRO A 395 28.54 -2.35 18.18
CA PRO A 395 29.98 -2.54 17.95
C PRO A 395 30.61 -1.32 17.26
N ASP A 396 31.95 -1.30 17.16
CA ASP A 396 32.69 -0.32 16.35
C ASP A 396 32.61 -0.66 14.84
N ALA A 397 31.39 -0.68 14.30
CA ALA A 397 31.11 -1.03 12.92
C ALA A 397 30.10 -0.06 12.28
N LYS A 398 30.12 0.00 10.94
CA LYS A 398 29.17 0.82 10.17
C LYS A 398 27.73 0.31 10.28
N HIS A 399 27.55 -1.00 10.40
CA HIS A 399 26.24 -1.63 10.51
C HIS A 399 26.26 -2.68 11.62
N ALA A 400 25.24 -2.65 12.46
CA ALA A 400 25.03 -3.62 13.54
C ALA A 400 23.70 -4.36 13.32
N LYS A 401 23.61 -5.62 13.76
CA LYS A 401 22.40 -6.43 13.62
C LYS A 401 22.03 -7.20 14.87
N LEU A 402 20.72 -7.36 15.08
CA LEU A 402 20.15 -8.23 16.11
C LEU A 402 18.84 -8.86 15.63
N SER A 403 18.82 -10.19 15.52
CA SER A 403 17.59 -10.99 15.42
C SER A 403 17.26 -11.55 16.81
N LEU A 404 16.32 -10.92 17.51
CA LEU A 404 15.96 -11.32 18.87
C LEU A 404 15.04 -12.55 18.82
N LEU A 405 15.57 -13.74 19.09
CA LEU A 405 14.80 -14.99 19.06
C LEU A 405 14.06 -15.29 20.38
N LYS A 406 14.59 -14.82 21.51
CA LYS A 406 14.01 -15.03 22.83
C LYS A 406 14.39 -13.87 23.74
N LEU A 407 13.43 -13.38 24.51
CA LEU A 407 13.68 -12.42 25.58
C LEU A 407 13.73 -13.13 26.92
#